data_AF-A0A0G0K8W7-F1
#
_entry.id   AF-A0A0G0K8W7-F1
#
_cell.length_a   1.000
_cell.length_b   1.000
_cell.length_c   1.000
_cell.angle_alpha   90.00
_cell.angle_beta   90.00
_cell.angle_gamma   90.00
#
_symmetry.space_group_name_H-M   'P 1'
#
loop_
_entity.id
_entity.type
_entity.pdbx_description
1 polymer ?
#
loop_
_entity_poly.entity_id
_entity_poly.type
_entity_poly.pdbx_seq_one_letter_code
_entity_poly.pdbx_strand_id
1 'polypeptide(L)'
;DVMTSVSINIDKLGVVAPMVWSKTEIESERLKELENGITHFLGSATPGQKGNAIISGHSSNYAWAKGGYNYVFKDLNDLERGDVITVNTIQKNGRIISYKYKVNDKYITTPVDEKIFESSNQPILTLSTCWPLGTNFKRVIVKAELVRS
;
A
#
# COMPACT_ATOMS: atom_id res chain seq x y z
N ASP A 1 -4.61 -1.88 25.94
CA ASP A 1 -3.81 -0.99 25.08
C ASP A 1 -4.21 -1.13 23.62
N VAL A 2 -4.97 -0.16 23.10
CA VAL A 2 -5.27 -0.11 21.66
C VAL A 2 -4.02 0.43 20.97
N MET A 3 -3.27 -0.44 20.32
CA MET A 3 -2.17 -0.04 19.42
C MET A 3 -2.72 0.87 18.33
N THR A 4 -1.93 1.87 17.90
CA THR A 4 -2.29 2.65 16.72
C THR A 4 -2.41 1.70 15.52
N SER A 5 -3.61 1.55 14.96
CA SER A 5 -3.82 0.72 13.78
C SER A 5 -4.01 1.60 12.55
N VAL A 6 -3.57 1.10 11.41
CA VAL A 6 -3.71 1.77 10.12
C VAL A 6 -4.40 0.82 9.16
N SER A 7 -5.29 1.34 8.31
CA SER A 7 -5.92 0.58 7.24
C SER A 7 -6.05 1.41 5.97
N ILE A 8 -6.12 0.74 4.83
CA ILE A 8 -6.45 1.34 3.55
C ILE A 8 -7.90 1.03 3.19
N ASN A 9 -8.56 1.98 2.56
CA ASN A 9 -9.81 1.80 1.84
C ASN A 9 -9.69 2.34 0.41
N ILE A 10 -10.03 1.52 -0.57
CA ILE A 10 -10.10 1.89 -1.99
C ILE A 10 -11.49 1.46 -2.50
N ASP A 11 -12.48 2.33 -2.35
CA ASP A 11 -13.89 2.03 -2.62
C ASP A 11 -14.12 1.50 -4.05
N LYS A 12 -13.45 2.09 -5.05
CA LYS A 12 -13.54 1.68 -6.47
C LYS A 12 -13.16 0.21 -6.68
N LEU A 13 -12.21 -0.30 -5.89
CA LEU A 13 -11.74 -1.68 -5.99
C LEU A 13 -12.38 -2.61 -4.94
N GLY A 14 -13.23 -2.08 -4.06
CA GLY A 14 -13.77 -2.84 -2.92
C GLY A 14 -12.70 -3.31 -1.93
N VAL A 15 -11.56 -2.60 -1.83
CA VAL A 15 -10.44 -3.00 -0.99
C VAL A 15 -10.56 -2.34 0.39
N VAL A 16 -10.60 -3.16 1.43
CA VAL A 16 -10.40 -2.74 2.82
C VAL A 16 -9.38 -3.68 3.44
N ALA A 17 -8.23 -3.15 3.87
CA ALA A 17 -7.17 -3.98 4.43
C ALA A 17 -6.40 -3.27 5.56
N PRO A 18 -6.05 -4.00 6.64
CA PRO A 18 -5.16 -3.48 7.67
C PRO A 18 -3.74 -3.38 7.12
N MET A 19 -3.01 -2.38 7.60
CA MET A 19 -1.60 -2.19 7.31
C MET A 19 -0.73 -2.82 8.40
N VAL A 20 0.20 -3.65 7.97
CA VAL A 20 1.28 -4.21 8.78
C VAL A 20 2.49 -3.33 8.63
N TRP A 21 3.02 -2.85 9.76
CA TRP A 21 4.28 -2.11 9.80
C TRP A 21 5.44 -3.08 9.69
N SER A 22 6.11 -3.11 8.53
CA SER A 22 7.25 -3.99 8.34
C SER A 22 8.40 -3.59 9.27
N LYS A 23 9.09 -4.59 9.82
CA LYS A 23 10.25 -4.41 10.70
C LYS A 23 11.55 -4.88 10.08
N THR A 24 11.53 -5.18 8.78
CA THR A 24 12.60 -5.90 8.10
C THR A 24 12.69 -5.50 6.64
N GLU A 25 13.91 -5.56 6.10
CA GLU A 25 14.18 -5.39 4.67
C GLU A 25 14.19 -6.74 3.94
N ILE A 26 14.15 -7.85 4.68
CA ILE A 26 14.22 -9.20 4.15
C ILE A 26 12.92 -9.55 3.42
N GLU A 27 13.00 -9.82 2.13
CA GLU A 27 11.84 -10.09 1.27
C GLU A 27 10.99 -11.27 1.79
N SER A 28 11.62 -12.36 2.21
CA SER A 28 10.91 -13.55 2.69
C SER A 28 10.10 -13.30 3.97
N GLU A 29 10.52 -12.36 4.81
CA GLU A 29 9.77 -11.95 5.99
C GLU A 29 8.62 -11.02 5.61
N ARG A 30 8.86 -10.05 4.71
CA ARG A 30 7.82 -9.18 4.16
C ARG A 30 6.70 -9.95 3.45
N LEU A 31 7.04 -11.03 2.76
CA LEU A 31 6.05 -11.92 2.15
C LEU A 31 5.15 -12.58 3.18
N LYS A 32 5.66 -12.93 4.37
CA LYS A 32 4.83 -13.44 5.48
C LYS A 32 3.98 -12.35 6.12
N GLU A 33 4.49 -11.11 6.20
CA GLU A 33 3.73 -9.97 6.72
C GLU A 33 2.49 -9.68 5.86
N LEU A 34 2.60 -9.85 4.53
CA LEU A 34 1.49 -9.70 3.59
C LEU A 34 0.36 -10.74 3.78
N GLU A 35 0.58 -11.84 4.49
CA GLU A 35 -0.50 -12.78 4.87
C GLU A 35 -1.52 -12.13 5.83
N ASN A 36 -1.11 -11.05 6.52
CA ASN A 36 -1.91 -10.36 7.52
C ASN A 36 -2.46 -9.00 7.06
N GLY A 37 -2.20 -8.58 5.81
CA GLY A 37 -2.72 -7.33 5.27
C GLY A 37 -1.87 -6.76 4.13
N ILE A 38 -1.84 -5.43 4.03
CA ILE A 38 -0.87 -4.70 3.21
C ILE A 38 0.35 -4.34 4.06
N THR A 39 1.54 -4.23 3.47
CA THR A 39 2.77 -3.96 4.23
C THR A 39 3.31 -2.57 3.93
N HIS A 40 3.58 -1.80 4.98
CA HIS A 40 4.37 -0.57 4.89
C HIS A 40 5.84 -0.92 4.66
N PHE A 41 6.50 -0.23 3.73
CA PHE A 41 7.92 -0.42 3.46
C PHE A 41 8.77 0.26 4.53
N LEU A 42 9.63 -0.51 5.20
CA LEU A 42 10.52 -0.01 6.24
C LEU A 42 11.37 1.17 5.73
N GLY A 43 11.46 2.24 6.51
CA GLY A 43 12.22 3.44 6.15
C GLY A 43 11.49 4.40 5.19
N SER A 44 10.36 4.01 4.61
CA SER A 44 9.49 4.94 3.87
C SER A 44 8.67 5.82 4.82
N ALA A 45 8.11 6.91 4.30
CA ALA A 45 7.35 7.85 5.13
C ALA A 45 6.09 7.20 5.72
N THR A 46 5.62 7.74 6.84
CA THR A 46 4.31 7.40 7.41
C THR A 46 3.21 8.06 6.59
N PRO A 47 2.09 7.36 6.26
CA PRO A 47 0.96 7.99 5.60
C PRO A 47 0.49 9.26 6.34
N GLY A 48 0.35 10.35 5.60
CA GLY A 48 -0.09 11.66 6.05
C GLY A 48 1.07 12.61 6.34
N GLN A 49 2.30 12.09 6.40
CA GLN A 49 3.51 12.87 6.61
C GLN A 49 4.19 13.22 5.28
N LYS A 50 5.03 14.26 5.29
CA LYS A 50 5.89 14.58 4.14
C LYS A 50 6.79 13.39 3.82
N GLY A 51 6.99 13.14 2.52
CA GLY A 51 7.73 11.99 2.04
C GLY A 51 6.87 11.03 1.24
N ASN A 52 7.48 9.94 0.80
CA ASN A 52 6.81 8.88 0.05
C ASN A 52 6.52 7.70 0.99
N ALA A 53 5.25 7.48 1.30
CA ALA A 53 4.78 6.33 2.05
C ALA A 53 4.52 5.18 1.08
N ILE A 54 5.29 4.10 1.20
CA ILE A 54 5.25 3.00 0.24
C ILE A 54 4.55 1.82 0.88
N ILE A 55 3.49 1.31 0.23
CA ILE A 55 2.69 0.20 0.72
C ILE A 55 2.60 -0.88 -0.37
N SER A 56 2.92 -2.11 0.00
CA SER A 56 2.80 -3.28 -0.88
C SER A 56 1.61 -4.15 -0.50
N GLY A 57 0.99 -4.81 -1.49
CA GLY A 57 -0.07 -5.78 -1.31
C GLY A 57 0.01 -6.90 -2.35
N HIS A 58 -0.51 -8.09 -2.03
CA HIS A 58 -0.54 -9.18 -3.01
C HIS A 58 -1.57 -8.93 -4.12
N SER A 59 -1.16 -9.21 -5.36
CA SER A 59 -2.08 -9.31 -6.51
C SER A 59 -2.56 -10.75 -6.73
N SER A 60 -1.80 -11.73 -6.26
CA SER A 60 -2.13 -13.14 -6.23
C SER A 60 -1.14 -13.86 -5.31
N ASN A 61 -1.56 -14.98 -4.74
CA ASN A 61 -0.67 -15.91 -4.04
C ASN A 61 -1.13 -17.36 -4.36
N TYR A 62 -0.37 -18.37 -3.91
CA TYR A 62 -0.80 -19.76 -4.06
C TYR A 62 -2.17 -19.99 -3.43
N ALA A 63 -3.01 -20.82 -4.05
CA ALA A 63 -4.35 -21.12 -3.54
C ALA A 63 -4.33 -21.73 -2.12
N TRP A 64 -3.22 -22.35 -1.73
CA TRP A 64 -2.98 -22.91 -0.40
C TRP A 64 -2.29 -21.95 0.58
N ALA A 65 -1.85 -20.77 0.12
CA ALA A 65 -1.23 -19.77 0.97
C ALA A 65 -2.25 -19.24 1.99
N LYS A 66 -1.81 -19.10 3.24
CA LYS A 66 -2.65 -18.65 4.34
C LYS A 66 -2.93 -17.15 4.20
N GLY A 67 -4.08 -16.70 4.71
CA GLY A 67 -4.43 -15.28 4.80
C GLY A 67 -5.48 -14.82 3.78
N GLY A 68 -6.35 -13.90 4.22
CA GLY A 68 -7.44 -13.34 3.42
C GLY A 68 -7.01 -12.27 2.40
N TYR A 69 -5.72 -11.94 2.33
CA TYR A 69 -5.20 -10.80 1.58
C TYR A 69 -4.40 -11.18 0.33
N ASN A 70 -4.44 -12.45 -0.08
CA ASN A 70 -3.73 -12.98 -1.25
C ASN A 70 -4.05 -12.27 -2.57
N TYR A 71 -5.16 -11.56 -2.63
CA TYR A 71 -5.63 -10.84 -3.81
C TYR A 71 -5.97 -9.37 -3.51
N VAL A 72 -5.50 -8.83 -2.38
CA VAL A 72 -5.90 -7.50 -1.89
C VAL A 72 -5.68 -6.38 -2.91
N PHE A 73 -4.65 -6.47 -3.73
CA PHE A 73 -4.31 -5.49 -4.78
C PHE A 73 -4.36 -6.12 -6.18
N LYS A 74 -5.14 -7.19 -6.40
CA LYS A 74 -5.23 -7.82 -7.74
C LYS A 74 -5.67 -6.84 -8.83
N ASP A 75 -6.58 -5.92 -8.49
CA ASP A 75 -7.18 -4.94 -9.41
C ASP A 75 -6.54 -3.55 -9.28
N LEU A 76 -5.34 -3.45 -8.66
CA LEU A 76 -4.68 -2.15 -8.44
C LEU A 76 -4.41 -1.40 -9.76
N ASN A 77 -4.24 -2.14 -10.86
CA ASN A 77 -4.03 -1.57 -12.19
C ASN A 77 -5.28 -0.88 -12.76
N ASP A 78 -6.46 -1.07 -12.16
CA ASP A 78 -7.72 -0.46 -12.61
C ASP A 78 -7.93 0.94 -12.01
N LEU A 79 -7.04 1.38 -11.10
CA LEU A 79 -6.99 2.76 -10.66
C LEU A 79 -6.55 3.69 -11.79
N GLU A 80 -7.13 4.86 -11.82
CA GLU A 80 -6.88 5.90 -12.80
C GLU A 80 -6.61 7.22 -12.11
N ARG A 81 -6.00 8.16 -12.85
CA ARG A 81 -5.77 9.52 -12.35
C ARG A 81 -7.10 10.11 -11.89
N GLY A 82 -7.12 10.55 -10.63
CA GLY A 82 -8.29 11.16 -10.02
C GLY A 82 -9.04 10.28 -9.04
N ASP A 83 -8.82 8.96 -9.06
CA ASP A 83 -9.37 8.05 -8.06
C ASP A 83 -8.87 8.38 -6.65
N VAL A 84 -9.68 8.05 -5.65
CA VAL A 84 -9.40 8.37 -4.25
C VAL A 84 -9.03 7.11 -3.48
N ILE A 85 -7.95 7.21 -2.72
CA ILE A 85 -7.50 6.21 -1.75
C ILE A 85 -7.59 6.83 -0.36
N THR A 86 -8.22 6.14 0.58
CA THR A 86 -8.31 6.62 1.97
C THR A 86 -7.42 5.77 2.88
N VAL A 87 -6.56 6.42 3.66
CA VAL A 87 -5.79 5.77 4.74
C VAL A 87 -6.36 6.20 6.07
N ASN A 88 -6.86 5.24 6.85
CA ASN A 88 -7.42 5.48 8.18
C ASN A 88 -6.39 5.12 9.25
N THR A 89 -6.26 5.96 10.27
CA THR A 89 -5.46 5.72 11.46
C THR A 89 -6.35 5.78 12.68
N ILE A 90 -6.37 4.71 13.48
CA ILE A 90 -7.04 4.68 14.78
C ILE A 90 -5.98 4.92 15.84
N GLN A 91 -6.08 6.04 16.56
CA GLN A 91 -5.16 6.37 17.65
C GLN A 91 -5.49 5.62 18.94
N LYS A 92 -4.55 5.60 19.89
CA LYS A 92 -4.72 4.95 21.20
C LYS A 92 -5.96 5.41 21.98
N ASN A 93 -6.36 6.68 21.79
CA ASN A 93 -7.55 7.28 22.41
C ASN A 93 -8.85 6.99 21.64
N GLY A 94 -8.81 6.14 20.61
CA GLY A 94 -9.96 5.80 19.75
C GLY A 94 -10.25 6.81 18.65
N ARG A 95 -9.51 7.93 18.56
CA ARG A 95 -9.70 8.92 17.49
C ARG A 95 -9.31 8.32 16.15
N ILE A 96 -10.20 8.45 15.16
CA ILE A 96 -9.94 8.07 13.77
C ILE A 96 -9.50 9.32 13.01
N ILE A 97 -8.40 9.20 12.27
CA ILE A 97 -7.91 10.21 11.33
C ILE A 97 -7.90 9.59 9.94
N SER A 98 -8.47 10.29 8.96
CA SER A 98 -8.62 9.81 7.59
C SER A 98 -7.88 10.70 6.61
N TYR A 99 -6.84 10.16 6.00
CA TYR A 99 -6.07 10.81 4.95
C TYR A 99 -6.62 10.41 3.58
N LYS A 100 -7.08 11.37 2.79
CA LYS A 100 -7.51 11.13 1.41
C LYS A 100 -6.39 11.48 0.45
N TYR A 101 -6.02 10.52 -0.38
CA TYR A 101 -5.07 10.67 -1.46
C TYR A 101 -5.79 10.60 -2.79
N LYS A 102 -5.36 11.41 -3.75
CA LYS A 102 -5.87 11.39 -5.13
C LYS A 102 -4.78 10.86 -6.05
N VAL A 103 -5.09 9.81 -6.80
CA VAL A 103 -4.17 9.19 -7.75
C VAL A 103 -3.73 10.23 -8.78
N ASN A 104 -2.43 10.44 -8.91
CA ASN A 104 -1.82 11.39 -9.84
C ASN A 104 -1.02 10.69 -10.94
N ASP A 105 -0.53 9.46 -10.69
CA ASP A 105 0.25 8.69 -11.66
C ASP A 105 0.09 7.17 -11.48
N LYS A 106 0.28 6.42 -12.58
CA LYS A 106 0.27 4.96 -12.61
C LYS A 106 1.19 4.44 -13.71
N TYR A 107 2.03 3.47 -13.39
CA TYR A 107 2.93 2.85 -14.35
C TYR A 107 3.30 1.41 -13.96
N ILE A 108 3.83 0.66 -14.93
CA ILE A 108 4.37 -0.69 -14.72
C ILE A 108 5.89 -0.63 -14.84
N THR A 109 6.61 -1.18 -13.87
CA THR A 109 8.08 -1.17 -13.84
C THR A 109 8.69 -2.45 -13.26
N THR A 110 10.02 -2.55 -13.19
CA THR A 110 10.73 -3.65 -12.56
C THR A 110 10.70 -3.52 -11.02
N PRO A 111 10.89 -4.62 -10.26
CA PRO A 111 10.86 -4.57 -8.80
C PRO A 111 11.93 -3.69 -8.14
N VAL A 112 13.01 -3.38 -8.88
CA VAL A 112 14.19 -2.64 -8.40
C VAL A 112 14.27 -1.22 -8.97
N ASP A 113 13.19 -0.72 -9.58
CA ASP A 113 13.16 0.65 -10.10
C ASP A 113 13.19 1.67 -8.95
N GLU A 114 14.25 2.48 -8.90
CA GLU A 114 14.48 3.51 -7.91
C GLU A 114 13.34 4.54 -7.85
N LYS A 115 12.60 4.73 -8.96
CA LYS A 115 11.45 5.64 -9.02
C LYS A 115 10.34 5.29 -8.03
N ILE A 116 10.26 4.03 -7.59
CA ILE A 116 9.32 3.59 -6.56
C ILE A 116 9.64 4.23 -5.21
N PHE A 117 10.94 4.42 -4.93
CA PHE A 117 11.49 4.81 -3.63
C PHE A 117 11.88 6.28 -3.54
N GLU A 118 11.78 7.02 -4.65
CA GLU A 118 12.04 8.46 -4.70
C GLU A 118 11.35 9.21 -3.55
N SER A 119 12.14 10.03 -2.86
CA SER A 119 11.66 10.88 -1.78
C SER A 119 10.84 12.04 -2.33
N SER A 120 9.99 12.63 -1.48
CA SER A 120 9.15 13.75 -1.86
C SER A 120 9.07 14.77 -0.73
N ASN A 121 9.00 16.06 -1.09
CA ASN A 121 8.70 17.13 -0.15
C ASN A 121 7.19 17.27 0.13
N GLN A 122 6.37 16.54 -0.62
CA GLN A 122 4.92 16.44 -0.45
C GLN A 122 4.56 15.08 0.18
N PRO A 123 3.40 14.95 0.84
CA PRO A 123 2.89 13.65 1.29
C PRO A 123 2.40 12.82 0.10
N ILE A 124 3.21 11.84 -0.32
CA ILE A 124 2.91 10.91 -1.40
C ILE A 124 2.60 9.53 -0.81
N LEU A 125 1.60 8.88 -1.39
CA LEU A 125 1.31 7.47 -1.18
C LEU A 125 1.66 6.70 -2.46
N THR A 126 2.52 5.70 -2.34
CA THR A 126 2.86 4.77 -3.41
C THR A 126 2.32 3.39 -3.06
N LEU A 127 1.40 2.87 -3.88
CA LEU A 127 0.91 1.49 -3.79
C LEU A 127 1.62 0.62 -4.81
N SER A 128 2.04 -0.58 -4.40
CA SER A 128 2.78 -1.53 -5.23
C SER A 128 2.20 -2.94 -5.15
N THR A 129 2.13 -3.61 -6.29
CA THR A 129 1.78 -5.04 -6.35
C THR A 129 2.47 -5.73 -7.52
N CYS A 130 2.56 -7.07 -7.48
CA CYS A 130 3.18 -7.87 -8.52
C CYS A 130 2.37 -7.88 -9.83
N TRP A 131 3.07 -7.92 -10.97
CA TRP A 131 2.45 -7.93 -12.29
C TRP A 131 3.26 -8.72 -13.32
N PRO A 132 2.64 -9.37 -14.31
CA PRO A 132 1.20 -9.72 -14.39
C PRO A 132 0.72 -10.60 -13.23
N LEU A 133 -0.61 -10.75 -13.09
CA LEU A 133 -1.22 -11.64 -12.10
C LEU A 133 -0.59 -13.05 -12.16
N GLY A 134 -0.31 -13.64 -11.00
CA GLY A 134 0.34 -14.95 -10.87
C GLY A 134 1.86 -14.94 -11.07
N THR A 135 2.48 -13.79 -11.35
CA THR A 135 3.92 -13.65 -11.54
C THR A 135 4.49 -12.57 -10.61
N ASN A 136 5.81 -12.42 -10.55
CA ASN A 136 6.49 -11.35 -9.82
C ASN A 136 7.48 -10.55 -10.69
N PHE A 137 7.36 -10.64 -12.01
CA PHE A 137 8.34 -10.08 -12.96
C PHE A 137 8.39 -8.56 -12.96
N LYS A 138 7.22 -7.94 -12.79
CA LYS A 138 7.05 -6.49 -12.77
C LYS A 138 6.23 -6.07 -11.56
N ARG A 139 6.08 -4.76 -11.41
CA ARG A 139 5.20 -4.13 -10.43
C ARG A 139 4.23 -3.19 -11.13
N VAL A 140 2.97 -3.21 -10.72
CA VAL A 140 2.07 -2.07 -10.91
C VAL A 140 2.35 -1.10 -9.78
N ILE A 141 2.59 0.16 -10.14
CA ILE A 141 2.85 1.26 -9.22
C ILE A 141 1.75 2.30 -9.41
N VAL A 142 1.09 2.67 -8.32
CA VAL A 142 0.13 3.77 -8.28
C VAL A 142 0.67 4.82 -7.31
N LYS A 143 0.87 6.05 -7.78
CA LYS A 143 1.21 7.19 -6.93
C LYS A 143 -0.03 8.07 -6.72
N ALA A 144 -0.16 8.59 -5.51
CA ALA A 144 -1.25 9.45 -5.11
C ALA A 144 -0.78 10.56 -4.16
N GLU A 145 -1.32 11.76 -4.31
CA GLU A 145 -1.01 12.94 -3.50
C GLU A 145 -2.07 13.15 -2.43
N LEU A 146 -1.66 13.54 -1.22
CA LEU A 146 -2.59 13.89 -0.15
C LEU A 146 -3.41 15.14 -0.53
N VAL A 147 -4.72 15.03 -0.51
CA VAL A 147 -5.66 16.13 -0.80
C VAL A 147 -6.48 16.57 0.42
N ARG A 148 -6.56 15.74 1.47
CA ARG A 148 -7.26 16.07 2.72
C ARG A 148 -6.76 15.21 3.88
N SER A 149 -6.67 15.80 5.07
CA SER A 149 -6.38 15.17 6.36
C SER A 149 -7.52 15.34 7.37
#